data_AF-A0A9K3PN32-F1
#
_entry.id   AF-A0A9K3PN32-F1
#
_cell.length_a   1.000
_cell.length_b   1.000
_cell.length_c   1.000
_cell.angle_alpha   90.00
_cell.angle_beta   90.00
_cell.angle_gamma   90.00
#
_symmetry.space_group_name_H-M   'P 1'
#
loop_
_entity.id
_entity.type
_entity.pdbx_description
1 polymer ?
#
loop_
_entity_poly.entity_id
_entity_poly.type
_entity_poly.pdbx_seq_one_letter_code
_entity_poly.pdbx_strand_id
1 'polypeptide(L)'
;MADLSSSVGGIPLVSCVYNASGPRTGSSAALSKIAASSAGAILTKSATLEAQNGNPQPRTWHAEDNKASMNSEGLPNSGIDYYIDSTTIQETLEACPNGTKKPYLVSISGKTLQDNLEMLDRIAKKISEGEPIAGVELNLACPNVIGKPIIAYDFDQMKDILSTISNKKHKFILGLKLPPYLDSKHLQQAAAIINDYSTLVSYVVCINTIGNALSVDEVSEAPFISSNNGLAGLSGPAVKYTALANVRQMRQQLKSEIDVVGVGGIETGTDAFLFLLCGASAVQVGTCHWKEGPQCFDRICTELQQLLNEKGYTSVQDCIGKLKSWSKEGAALTRAAKKQKQQQHSTVTTEKSDPGYAGGMKCMIDFVLVVVIAILLGEKFKLLSIPE
;
A
#
# COMPACT_ATOMS: atom_id res chain seq x y z
N MET A 1 -10.55 23.09 6.25
CA MET A 1 -9.75 21.86 6.41
C MET A 1 -8.83 21.73 5.21
N ALA A 2 -7.66 21.12 5.37
CA ALA A 2 -6.71 20.94 4.27
C ALA A 2 -7.33 20.17 3.09
N ASP A 3 -7.08 20.66 1.87
CA ASP A 3 -7.55 20.03 0.64
C ASP A 3 -6.72 18.78 0.31
N LEU A 4 -7.39 17.65 0.08
CA LEU A 4 -6.74 16.40 -0.29
C LEU A 4 -6.74 16.16 -1.80
N SER A 5 -7.35 17.03 -2.60
CA SER A 5 -7.44 16.88 -4.05
C SER A 5 -6.05 16.86 -4.71
N SER A 6 -5.91 16.06 -5.75
CA SER A 6 -4.66 15.92 -6.50
C SER A 6 -4.92 15.52 -7.95
N SER A 7 -3.88 15.23 -8.71
CA SER A 7 -3.98 14.64 -10.04
C SER A 7 -2.90 13.59 -10.28
N VAL A 8 -3.17 12.66 -11.18
CA VAL A 8 -2.19 11.67 -11.66
C VAL A 8 -2.30 11.57 -13.17
N GLY A 9 -1.23 11.92 -13.89
CA GLY A 9 -1.22 11.93 -15.35
C GLY A 9 -2.29 12.84 -15.96
N GLY A 10 -2.63 13.94 -15.27
CA GLY A 10 -3.72 14.84 -15.62
C GLY A 10 -5.13 14.37 -15.22
N ILE A 11 -5.28 13.17 -14.66
CA ILE A 11 -6.57 12.68 -14.15
C ILE A 11 -6.87 13.34 -12.80
N PRO A 12 -7.97 14.09 -12.64
CA PRO A 12 -8.30 14.73 -11.38
C PRO A 12 -8.77 13.71 -10.34
N LEU A 13 -8.25 13.83 -9.11
CA LEU A 13 -8.59 12.98 -7.97
C LEU A 13 -9.26 13.82 -6.88
N VAL A 14 -10.39 13.35 -6.36
CA VAL A 14 -11.08 14.02 -5.25
C VAL A 14 -10.33 13.89 -3.91
N SER A 15 -9.43 12.92 -3.82
CA SER A 15 -8.44 12.77 -2.75
C SER A 15 -7.18 12.11 -3.32
N CYS A 16 -6.01 12.31 -2.72
CA CYS A 16 -4.78 11.70 -3.18
C CYS A 16 -4.65 10.20 -2.79
N VAL A 17 -5.70 9.55 -2.26
CA VAL A 17 -5.65 8.17 -1.74
C VAL A 17 -6.67 7.32 -2.48
N TYR A 18 -6.27 6.20 -3.09
CA TYR A 18 -7.19 5.29 -3.77
C TYR A 18 -6.76 3.83 -3.65
N ASN A 19 -7.54 2.90 -4.21
CA ASN A 19 -7.25 1.47 -4.07
C ASN A 19 -6.11 1.01 -4.99
N ALA A 20 -5.36 -0.02 -4.56
CA ALA A 20 -4.48 -0.75 -5.46
C ALA A 20 -5.28 -1.76 -6.33
N SER A 21 -4.74 -2.12 -7.49
CA SER A 21 -5.33 -3.01 -8.52
C SER A 21 -5.49 -4.49 -8.13
N GLY A 22 -5.56 -4.82 -6.84
CA GLY A 22 -5.56 -6.19 -6.33
C GLY A 22 -6.74 -6.50 -5.39
N PRO A 23 -6.61 -6.28 -4.08
CA PRO A 23 -7.61 -6.76 -3.12
C PRO A 23 -8.97 -6.06 -3.29
N ARG A 24 -10.05 -6.84 -3.27
CA ARG A 24 -11.45 -6.37 -3.29
C ARG A 24 -11.79 -5.44 -4.48
N THR A 25 -11.33 -5.80 -5.68
CA THR A 25 -11.55 -5.03 -6.92
C THR A 25 -12.11 -5.88 -8.07
N GLY A 26 -12.53 -7.12 -7.78
CA GLY A 26 -12.87 -8.12 -8.79
C GLY A 26 -14.29 -8.05 -9.35
N SER A 27 -15.19 -7.28 -8.74
CA SER A 27 -16.60 -7.17 -9.14
C SER A 27 -17.13 -5.74 -8.98
N SER A 28 -18.18 -5.37 -9.72
CA SER A 28 -18.90 -4.10 -9.60
C SER A 28 -19.31 -3.86 -8.15
N ALA A 29 -19.91 -4.84 -7.46
CA ALA A 29 -20.25 -4.71 -6.04
C ALA A 29 -19.06 -4.36 -5.12
N ALA A 30 -17.84 -4.82 -5.43
CA ALA A 30 -16.64 -4.44 -4.68
C ALA A 30 -16.13 -3.05 -5.09
N LEU A 31 -16.20 -2.72 -6.38
CA LEU A 31 -15.83 -1.41 -6.91
C LEU A 31 -16.79 -0.30 -6.45
N SER A 32 -18.10 -0.54 -6.42
CA SER A 32 -19.13 0.36 -5.87
C SER A 32 -18.87 0.70 -4.40
N LYS A 33 -18.34 -0.25 -3.62
CA LYS A 33 -17.94 0.01 -2.22
C LYS A 33 -16.74 0.96 -2.13
N ILE A 34 -15.79 0.88 -3.06
CA ILE A 34 -14.69 1.84 -3.18
C ILE A 34 -15.24 3.20 -3.64
N ALA A 35 -16.13 3.20 -4.65
CA ALA A 35 -16.79 4.39 -5.16
C ALA A 35 -17.56 5.16 -4.06
N ALA A 36 -18.20 4.44 -3.14
CA ALA A 36 -18.93 5.00 -2.00
C ALA A 36 -18.04 5.60 -0.88
N SER A 37 -16.74 5.26 -0.84
CA SER A 37 -15.80 5.71 0.21
C SER A 37 -15.19 7.09 -0.06
N SER A 38 -14.14 7.50 0.66
CA SER A 38 -13.33 8.70 0.38
C SER A 38 -12.18 8.47 -0.62
N ALA A 39 -12.11 7.29 -1.25
CA ALA A 39 -11.12 7.02 -2.28
C ALA A 39 -11.21 8.02 -3.44
N GLY A 40 -10.06 8.53 -3.89
CA GLY A 40 -9.92 9.55 -4.92
C GLY A 40 -10.18 9.08 -6.34
N ALA A 41 -10.05 7.78 -6.58
CA ALA A 41 -10.26 7.07 -7.83
C ALA A 41 -10.78 5.65 -7.54
N ILE A 42 -11.27 4.99 -8.59
CA ILE A 42 -11.64 3.58 -8.57
C ILE A 42 -10.74 2.87 -9.57
N LEU A 43 -9.93 1.91 -9.11
CA LEU A 43 -9.03 1.12 -9.95
C LEU A 43 -9.48 -0.34 -9.98
N THR A 44 -9.70 -0.90 -11.16
CA THR A 44 -10.12 -2.30 -11.29
C THR A 44 -9.02 -3.29 -10.90
N LYS A 45 -9.42 -4.54 -10.69
CA LYS A 45 -8.49 -5.67 -10.67
C LYS A 45 -7.69 -5.68 -11.98
N SER A 46 -6.40 -5.97 -11.92
CA SER A 46 -5.61 -6.23 -13.13
C SER A 46 -6.25 -7.35 -13.95
N ALA A 47 -6.79 -7.00 -15.11
CA ALA A 47 -7.49 -7.90 -16.01
C ALA A 47 -6.54 -8.63 -16.95
N THR A 48 -6.97 -9.82 -17.37
CA THR A 48 -6.46 -10.52 -18.57
C THR A 48 -7.51 -10.47 -19.66
N LEU A 49 -7.21 -10.96 -20.88
CA LEU A 49 -8.22 -11.06 -21.94
C LEU A 49 -9.44 -11.85 -21.45
N GLU A 50 -9.19 -13.07 -20.99
CA GLU A 50 -10.21 -13.97 -20.47
C GLU A 50 -10.19 -14.01 -18.93
N ALA A 51 -11.33 -14.34 -18.33
CA ALA A 51 -11.44 -14.54 -16.89
C ALA A 51 -10.46 -15.61 -16.36
N GLN A 52 -10.01 -15.44 -15.12
CA GLN A 52 -9.06 -16.34 -14.45
C GLN A 52 -9.55 -16.71 -13.06
N ASN A 53 -9.39 -17.97 -12.69
CA ASN A 53 -9.71 -18.46 -11.34
C ASN A 53 -8.61 -18.15 -10.31
N GLY A 54 -7.39 -17.85 -10.79
CA GLY A 54 -6.20 -17.72 -9.97
C GLY A 54 -5.58 -19.07 -9.58
N ASN A 55 -4.56 -19.02 -8.73
CA ASN A 55 -3.86 -20.18 -8.21
C ASN A 55 -4.72 -20.95 -7.18
N PRO A 56 -4.43 -22.23 -6.93
CA PRO A 56 -5.05 -23.01 -5.86
C PRO A 56 -4.84 -22.37 -4.47
N GLN A 57 -5.80 -22.59 -3.57
CA GLN A 57 -5.70 -22.17 -2.16
C GLN A 57 -4.84 -23.16 -1.34
N PRO A 58 -4.27 -22.75 -0.19
CA PRO A 58 -4.12 -21.36 0.28
C PRO A 58 -3.14 -20.56 -0.59
N ARG A 59 -3.56 -19.38 -1.03
CA ARG A 59 -2.75 -18.49 -1.89
C ARG A 59 -2.42 -17.14 -1.27
N THR A 60 -2.78 -16.96 -0.01
CA THR A 60 -2.51 -15.75 0.76
C THR A 60 -2.15 -16.11 2.19
N TRP A 61 -1.34 -15.26 2.82
CA TRP A 61 -0.92 -15.41 4.20
C TRP A 61 -0.75 -14.03 4.87
N HIS A 62 -0.98 -13.97 6.18
CA HIS A 62 -0.80 -12.79 7.00
C HIS A 62 0.03 -13.14 8.23
N ALA A 63 1.02 -12.31 8.56
CA ALA A 63 1.70 -12.40 9.84
C ALA A 63 0.74 -11.99 10.98
N GLU A 64 0.80 -12.71 12.10
CA GLU A 64 -0.02 -12.44 13.29
C GLU A 64 0.19 -11.04 13.85
N ASP A 65 1.43 -10.54 13.79
CA ASP A 65 1.79 -9.19 14.22
C ASP A 65 1.36 -8.09 13.22
N ASN A 66 0.66 -8.47 12.16
CA ASN A 66 0.18 -7.64 11.06
C ASN A 66 1.26 -6.92 10.25
N LYS A 67 2.56 -7.14 10.49
CA LYS A 67 3.64 -6.40 9.81
C LYS A 67 3.95 -6.91 8.41
N ALA A 68 3.51 -8.12 8.07
CA ALA A 68 3.74 -8.71 6.75
C ALA A 68 2.48 -9.41 6.23
N SER A 69 2.37 -9.49 4.91
CA SER A 69 1.37 -10.30 4.22
C SER A 69 1.96 -10.79 2.90
N MET A 70 1.60 -11.99 2.49
CA MET A 70 2.11 -12.60 1.27
C MET A 70 0.96 -13.09 0.39
N ASN A 71 1.14 -13.04 -0.93
CA ASN A 71 0.16 -13.59 -1.87
C ASN A 71 0.80 -14.16 -3.13
N SER A 72 0.21 -15.25 -3.62
CA SER A 72 0.49 -15.86 -4.91
C SER A 72 -0.85 -16.11 -5.61
N GLU A 73 -1.57 -15.02 -5.89
CA GLU A 73 -2.98 -15.08 -6.32
C GLU A 73 -3.20 -15.77 -7.67
N GLY A 74 -2.26 -15.64 -8.62
CA GLY A 74 -2.45 -16.11 -10.01
C GLY A 74 -3.41 -15.25 -10.84
N LEU A 75 -3.55 -13.96 -10.49
CA LEU A 75 -4.43 -12.98 -11.17
C LEU A 75 -5.91 -13.42 -11.32
N PRO A 76 -6.62 -13.82 -10.26
CA PRO A 76 -8.05 -14.09 -10.35
C PRO A 76 -8.79 -12.80 -10.76
N ASN A 77 -9.51 -12.84 -11.89
CA ASN A 77 -10.17 -11.67 -12.47
C ASN A 77 -11.30 -12.09 -13.43
N SER A 78 -12.18 -11.16 -13.77
CA SER A 78 -13.38 -11.41 -14.58
C SER A 78 -13.18 -11.21 -16.09
N GLY A 79 -11.95 -11.04 -16.55
CA GLY A 79 -11.63 -10.73 -17.95
C GLY A 79 -11.82 -9.24 -18.27
N ILE A 80 -11.16 -8.76 -19.32
CA ILE A 80 -11.16 -7.33 -19.67
C ILE A 80 -12.55 -6.84 -20.01
N ASP A 81 -13.33 -7.65 -20.73
CA ASP A 81 -14.65 -7.27 -21.23
C ASP A 81 -15.61 -6.96 -20.09
N TYR A 82 -15.47 -7.63 -18.95
CA TYR A 82 -16.24 -7.30 -17.74
C TYR A 82 -15.95 -5.90 -17.21
N TYR A 83 -14.67 -5.53 -17.11
CA TYR A 83 -14.24 -4.27 -16.49
C TYR A 83 -14.46 -3.04 -17.39
N ILE A 84 -14.63 -3.26 -18.70
CA ILE A 84 -14.94 -2.21 -19.69
C ILE A 84 -16.39 -2.25 -20.17
N ASP A 85 -17.22 -3.12 -19.58
CA ASP A 85 -18.65 -3.19 -19.86
C ASP A 85 -19.39 -1.98 -19.27
N SER A 86 -20.32 -1.41 -20.04
CA SER A 86 -21.08 -0.23 -19.67
C SER A 86 -21.87 -0.44 -18.38
N THR A 87 -22.43 -1.64 -18.18
CA THR A 87 -23.21 -1.98 -16.98
C THR A 87 -22.31 -1.98 -15.75
N THR A 88 -21.16 -2.65 -15.82
CA THR A 88 -20.18 -2.71 -14.72
C THR A 88 -19.68 -1.33 -14.33
N ILE A 89 -19.37 -0.49 -15.32
CA ILE A 89 -18.92 0.89 -15.10
C ILE A 89 -20.03 1.72 -14.47
N GLN A 90 -21.25 1.63 -15.00
CA GLN A 90 -22.41 2.38 -14.50
C GLN A 90 -22.75 2.00 -13.05
N GLU A 91 -22.91 0.71 -12.75
CA GLU A 91 -23.17 0.20 -11.39
C GLU A 91 -22.10 0.68 -10.38
N THR A 92 -20.85 0.76 -10.84
CA THR A 92 -19.74 1.25 -10.01
C THR A 92 -19.86 2.75 -9.75
N LEU A 93 -20.05 3.56 -10.80
CA LEU A 93 -20.04 5.01 -10.70
C LEU A 93 -21.30 5.59 -10.02
N GLU A 94 -22.45 4.93 -10.17
CA GLU A 94 -23.70 5.33 -9.49
C GLU A 94 -23.61 5.24 -7.96
N ALA A 95 -22.69 4.44 -7.43
CA ALA A 95 -22.45 4.35 -5.99
C ALA A 95 -21.64 5.53 -5.43
N CYS A 96 -21.17 6.46 -6.27
CA CYS A 96 -20.48 7.66 -5.79
C CYS A 96 -21.44 8.57 -5.00
N PRO A 97 -21.07 9.01 -3.79
CA PRO A 97 -21.99 9.77 -2.94
C PRO A 97 -22.16 11.20 -3.45
N ASN A 98 -23.37 11.75 -3.27
CA ASN A 98 -23.69 13.18 -3.46
C ASN A 98 -23.29 13.73 -4.85
N GLY A 99 -23.33 12.91 -5.90
CA GLY A 99 -22.96 13.30 -7.26
C GLY A 99 -21.46 13.52 -7.48
N THR A 100 -20.61 13.07 -6.54
CA THR A 100 -19.15 13.10 -6.69
C THR A 100 -18.74 12.30 -7.93
N LYS A 101 -17.92 12.86 -8.82
CA LYS A 101 -17.40 12.15 -9.98
C LYS A 101 -15.98 11.67 -9.68
N LYS A 102 -15.81 10.36 -9.54
CA LYS A 102 -14.50 9.73 -9.37
C LYS A 102 -14.04 9.14 -10.69
N PRO A 103 -12.76 9.28 -11.05
CA PRO A 103 -12.22 8.62 -12.23
C PRO A 103 -12.23 7.10 -12.06
N TYR A 104 -12.73 6.42 -13.09
CA TYR A 104 -12.68 4.96 -13.22
C TYR A 104 -11.45 4.57 -14.05
N LEU A 105 -10.54 3.81 -13.45
CA LEU A 105 -9.28 3.39 -14.03
C LEU A 105 -9.28 1.87 -14.24
N VAL A 106 -8.78 1.42 -15.38
CA VAL A 106 -8.70 -0.01 -15.70
C VAL A 106 -7.26 -0.49 -15.54
N SER A 107 -7.02 -1.50 -14.70
CA SER A 107 -5.72 -2.16 -14.64
C SER A 107 -5.70 -3.38 -15.56
N ILE A 108 -4.59 -3.60 -16.28
CA ILE A 108 -4.40 -4.78 -17.14
C ILE A 108 -3.05 -5.45 -16.91
N SER A 109 -3.00 -6.77 -17.13
CA SER A 109 -1.81 -7.60 -16.99
C SER A 109 -1.95 -8.84 -17.87
N GLY A 110 -1.87 -8.66 -19.19
CA GLY A 110 -2.04 -9.74 -20.17
C GLY A 110 -0.94 -10.80 -20.09
N LYS A 111 -1.24 -12.04 -20.49
CA LYS A 111 -0.26 -13.15 -20.40
C LYS A 111 0.79 -13.11 -21.50
N THR A 112 0.63 -12.24 -22.49
CA THR A 112 1.57 -11.96 -23.58
C THR A 112 1.57 -10.47 -23.92
N LEU A 113 2.55 -9.99 -24.70
CA LEU A 113 2.47 -8.63 -25.26
C LEU A 113 1.21 -8.45 -26.12
N GLN A 114 0.89 -9.44 -26.96
CA GLN A 114 -0.29 -9.37 -27.82
C GLN A 114 -1.59 -9.23 -27.02
N ASP A 115 -1.70 -9.93 -25.89
CA ASP A 115 -2.85 -9.80 -24.99
C ASP A 115 -2.99 -8.36 -24.47
N ASN A 116 -1.88 -7.72 -24.09
CA ASN A 116 -1.93 -6.34 -23.63
C ASN A 116 -2.33 -5.39 -24.75
N LEU A 117 -1.80 -5.57 -25.97
CA LEU A 117 -2.16 -4.74 -27.12
C LEU A 117 -3.65 -4.87 -27.45
N GLU A 118 -4.17 -6.09 -27.48
CA GLU A 118 -5.59 -6.37 -27.72
C GLU A 118 -6.47 -5.71 -26.65
N MET A 119 -6.11 -5.84 -25.36
CA MET A 119 -6.85 -5.17 -24.29
C MET A 119 -6.81 -3.65 -24.41
N LEU A 120 -5.66 -3.06 -24.77
CA LEU A 120 -5.53 -1.62 -24.99
C LEU A 120 -6.36 -1.15 -26.20
N ASP A 121 -6.40 -1.94 -27.28
CA ASP A 121 -7.25 -1.69 -28.46
C ASP A 121 -8.73 -1.68 -28.05
N ARG A 122 -9.18 -2.66 -27.24
CA ARG A 122 -10.57 -2.73 -26.72
C ARG A 122 -10.92 -1.55 -25.81
N ILE A 123 -10.03 -1.19 -24.88
CA ILE A 123 -10.23 -0.04 -24.00
C ILE A 123 -10.31 1.24 -24.82
N ALA A 124 -9.40 1.45 -25.78
CA ALA A 124 -9.42 2.62 -26.66
C ALA A 124 -10.73 2.73 -27.43
N LYS A 125 -11.25 1.60 -27.93
CA LYS A 125 -12.54 1.54 -28.61
C LYS A 125 -13.67 1.97 -27.67
N LYS A 126 -13.76 1.41 -26.45
CA LYS A 126 -14.77 1.79 -25.46
C LYS A 126 -14.73 3.27 -25.09
N ILE A 127 -13.53 3.84 -24.90
CA ILE A 127 -13.36 5.27 -24.68
C ILE A 127 -13.88 6.08 -25.87
N SER A 128 -13.60 5.66 -27.10
CA SER A 128 -14.10 6.35 -28.30
C SER A 128 -15.61 6.25 -28.47
N GLU A 129 -16.24 5.22 -27.91
CA GLU A 129 -17.70 5.02 -27.85
C GLU A 129 -18.36 5.84 -26.73
N GLY A 130 -17.58 6.51 -25.87
CA GLY A 130 -18.06 7.40 -24.83
C GLY A 130 -18.06 6.81 -23.41
N GLU A 131 -17.51 5.61 -23.22
CA GLU A 131 -17.39 5.03 -21.88
C GLU A 131 -16.45 5.87 -20.99
N PRO A 132 -16.82 6.15 -19.72
CA PRO A 132 -16.09 7.05 -18.84
C PRO A 132 -14.84 6.42 -18.20
N ILE A 133 -14.00 5.76 -19.01
CA ILE A 133 -12.71 5.20 -18.58
C ILE A 133 -11.68 6.33 -18.59
N ALA A 134 -11.20 6.73 -17.42
CA ALA A 134 -10.30 7.87 -17.25
C ALA A 134 -8.84 7.55 -17.61
N GLY A 135 -8.44 6.28 -17.56
CA GLY A 135 -7.08 5.86 -17.89
C GLY A 135 -6.82 4.38 -17.63
N VAL A 136 -5.62 3.94 -18.00
CA VAL A 136 -5.18 2.54 -17.90
C VAL A 136 -3.92 2.44 -17.03
N GLU A 137 -3.89 1.48 -16.10
CA GLU A 137 -2.69 1.04 -15.38
C GLU A 137 -2.20 -0.28 -15.98
N LEU A 138 -1.15 -0.23 -16.80
CA LEU A 138 -0.48 -1.42 -17.34
C LEU A 138 0.49 -1.98 -16.30
N ASN A 139 0.25 -3.22 -15.86
CA ASN A 139 1.10 -3.90 -14.90
C ASN A 139 2.31 -4.54 -15.59
N LEU A 140 3.49 -3.96 -15.36
CA LEU A 140 4.77 -4.48 -15.83
C LEU A 140 5.53 -5.26 -14.74
N ALA A 141 4.90 -5.49 -13.58
CA ALA A 141 5.50 -6.17 -12.44
C ALA A 141 5.19 -7.68 -12.39
N CYS A 142 4.56 -8.22 -13.44
CA CYS A 142 4.34 -9.65 -13.63
C CYS A 142 5.05 -10.11 -14.91
N PRO A 143 5.43 -11.39 -15.01
CA PRO A 143 5.94 -11.94 -16.26
C PRO A 143 4.79 -12.14 -17.26
N ASN A 144 4.94 -11.63 -18.48
CA ASN A 144 4.01 -11.85 -19.59
C ASN A 144 4.55 -12.89 -20.59
N VAL A 145 5.56 -13.66 -20.21
CA VAL A 145 6.02 -14.84 -20.94
C VAL A 145 6.41 -15.86 -19.90
N ILE A 146 5.83 -17.06 -19.98
CA ILE A 146 6.16 -18.15 -19.05
C ILE A 146 7.66 -18.41 -19.11
N GLY A 147 8.33 -18.39 -17.95
CA GLY A 147 9.77 -18.60 -17.84
C GLY A 147 10.64 -17.37 -18.10
N LYS A 148 10.07 -16.21 -18.43
CA LYS A 148 10.82 -14.94 -18.48
C LYS A 148 10.77 -14.18 -17.15
N PRO A 149 11.73 -13.29 -16.90
CA PRO A 149 11.66 -12.34 -15.80
C PRO A 149 10.40 -11.47 -15.86
N ILE A 150 10.14 -10.77 -14.77
CA ILE A 150 9.20 -9.65 -14.75
C ILE A 150 9.59 -8.64 -15.83
N ILE A 151 8.62 -8.13 -16.60
CA ILE A 151 8.87 -7.23 -17.74
C ILE A 151 9.78 -6.07 -17.37
N ALA A 152 9.46 -5.38 -16.28
CA ALA A 152 10.22 -4.21 -15.87
C ALA A 152 11.61 -4.54 -15.26
N TYR A 153 11.97 -5.82 -15.13
CA TYR A 153 13.36 -6.26 -14.89
C TYR A 153 14.08 -6.71 -16.16
N ASP A 154 13.37 -6.90 -17.27
CA ASP A 154 13.92 -7.13 -18.60
C ASP A 154 13.80 -5.83 -19.41
N PHE A 155 14.86 -5.02 -19.37
CA PHE A 155 14.85 -3.68 -19.96
C PHE A 155 14.66 -3.66 -21.48
N ASP A 156 15.07 -4.72 -22.18
CA ASP A 156 14.85 -4.82 -23.61
C ASP A 156 13.39 -5.16 -23.91
N GLN A 157 12.79 -6.07 -23.14
CA GLN A 157 11.35 -6.33 -23.21
C GLN A 157 10.53 -5.10 -22.85
N MET A 158 10.93 -4.35 -21.82
CA MET A 158 10.24 -3.11 -21.43
C MET A 158 10.25 -2.07 -22.57
N LYS A 159 11.40 -1.86 -23.24
CA LYS A 159 11.50 -0.98 -24.42
C LYS A 159 10.63 -1.46 -25.57
N ASP A 160 10.68 -2.76 -25.89
CA ASP A 160 9.89 -3.36 -26.98
C ASP A 160 8.39 -3.14 -26.78
N ILE A 161 7.90 -3.36 -25.55
CA ILE A 161 6.50 -3.15 -25.18
C ILE A 161 6.12 -1.67 -25.32
N LEU A 162 6.90 -0.75 -24.75
CA LEU A 162 6.59 0.69 -24.81
C LEU A 162 6.65 1.24 -26.24
N SER A 163 7.64 0.80 -27.03
CA SER A 163 7.74 1.11 -28.46
C SER A 163 6.50 0.66 -29.22
N THR A 164 6.08 -0.58 -29.01
CA THR A 164 4.92 -1.17 -29.70
C THR A 164 3.63 -0.47 -29.32
N ILE A 165 3.42 -0.16 -28.03
CA ILE A 165 2.26 0.61 -27.56
C ILE A 165 2.29 2.04 -28.13
N SER A 166 3.44 2.70 -28.16
CA SER A 166 3.58 4.05 -28.71
C SER A 166 3.14 4.11 -30.19
N ASN A 167 3.42 3.07 -30.97
CA ASN A 167 3.05 2.98 -32.38
C ASN A 167 1.53 2.88 -32.61
N LYS A 168 0.76 2.42 -31.61
CA LYS A 168 -0.71 2.35 -31.68
C LYS A 168 -1.40 3.70 -31.58
N LYS A 169 -0.73 4.73 -31.02
CA LYS A 169 -1.22 6.11 -30.90
C LYS A 169 -2.60 6.22 -30.24
N HIS A 170 -2.87 5.38 -29.24
CA HIS A 170 -4.10 5.46 -28.47
C HIS A 170 -4.22 6.80 -27.73
N LYS A 171 -5.46 7.26 -27.54
CA LYS A 171 -5.78 8.51 -26.83
C LYS A 171 -6.40 8.21 -25.47
N PHE A 172 -5.57 7.82 -24.52
CA PHE A 172 -5.94 7.69 -23.10
C PHE A 172 -4.71 7.96 -22.23
N ILE A 173 -4.94 8.20 -20.94
CA ILE A 173 -3.86 8.31 -19.96
C ILE A 173 -3.33 6.91 -19.65
N LEU A 174 -2.02 6.70 -19.80
CA LEU A 174 -1.36 5.44 -19.51
C LEU A 174 -0.44 5.58 -18.29
N GLY A 175 -0.64 4.71 -17.31
CA GLY A 175 0.26 4.50 -16.18
C GLY A 175 0.94 3.15 -16.21
N LEU A 176 2.13 3.06 -15.63
CA LEU A 176 2.87 1.80 -15.50
C LEU A 176 2.99 1.38 -14.03
N LYS A 177 2.49 0.19 -13.68
CA LYS A 177 2.73 -0.42 -12.37
C LYS A 177 4.04 -1.20 -12.38
N LEU A 178 4.98 -0.76 -11.56
CA LEU A 178 6.36 -1.23 -11.57
C LEU A 178 6.66 -2.17 -10.38
N PRO A 179 7.55 -3.15 -10.56
CA PRO A 179 8.11 -3.91 -9.45
C PRO A 179 9.07 -3.03 -8.62
N PRO A 180 9.50 -3.50 -7.43
CA PRO A 180 10.50 -2.78 -6.64
C PRO A 180 11.92 -2.94 -7.21
N TYR A 181 12.60 -1.83 -7.51
CA TYR A 181 14.04 -1.88 -7.77
C TYR A 181 14.81 -1.79 -6.45
N LEU A 182 15.72 -2.74 -6.23
CA LEU A 182 16.58 -2.80 -5.05
C LEU A 182 18.01 -2.32 -5.33
N ASP A 183 18.39 -2.22 -6.61
CA ASP A 183 19.62 -1.60 -7.08
C ASP A 183 19.28 -0.27 -7.76
N SER A 184 19.97 0.80 -7.34
CA SER A 184 19.83 2.14 -7.90
C SER A 184 20.10 2.21 -9.42
N LYS A 185 21.02 1.40 -9.95
CA LYS A 185 21.33 1.36 -11.39
C LYS A 185 20.17 0.78 -12.18
N HIS A 186 19.54 -0.30 -11.69
CA HIS A 186 18.35 -0.86 -12.32
C HIS A 186 17.21 0.15 -12.33
N LEU A 187 17.01 0.87 -11.22
CA LEU A 187 16.00 1.95 -11.16
C LEU A 187 16.30 3.06 -12.18
N GLN A 188 17.55 3.51 -12.28
CA GLN A 188 17.97 4.53 -13.24
C GLN A 188 17.76 4.07 -14.68
N GLN A 189 18.07 2.81 -15.00
CA GLN A 189 17.82 2.23 -16.33
C GLN A 189 16.33 2.21 -16.66
N ALA A 190 15.49 1.75 -15.74
CA ALA A 190 14.04 1.78 -15.90
C ALA A 190 13.52 3.21 -16.12
N ALA A 191 13.96 4.16 -15.29
CA ALA A 191 13.54 5.55 -15.40
C ALA A 191 13.99 6.20 -16.72
N ALA A 192 15.20 5.90 -17.20
CA ALA A 192 15.69 6.37 -18.49
C ALA A 192 14.80 5.87 -19.63
N ILE A 193 14.46 4.58 -19.63
CA ILE A 193 13.53 4.00 -20.62
C ILE A 193 12.18 4.70 -20.56
N ILE A 194 11.60 4.89 -19.38
CA ILE A 194 10.30 5.54 -19.22
C ILE A 194 10.35 7.00 -19.73
N ASN A 195 11.44 7.71 -19.47
CA ASN A 195 11.65 9.08 -19.94
C ASN A 195 11.69 9.20 -21.46
N ASP A 196 12.21 8.20 -22.17
CA ASP A 196 12.21 8.16 -23.64
C ASP A 196 10.77 8.07 -24.20
N TYR A 197 9.82 7.59 -23.39
CA TYR A 197 8.40 7.48 -23.72
C TYR A 197 7.51 8.45 -22.92
N SER A 198 8.03 9.62 -22.52
CA SER A 198 7.27 10.58 -21.68
C SER A 198 6.03 11.19 -22.34
N THR A 199 5.89 11.08 -23.67
CA THR A 199 4.67 11.46 -24.40
C THR A 199 3.58 10.38 -24.34
N LEU A 200 3.95 9.15 -24.01
CA LEU A 200 3.05 8.00 -23.87
C LEU A 200 2.72 7.74 -22.39
N VAL A 201 3.72 7.73 -21.53
CA VAL A 201 3.60 7.36 -20.11
C VAL A 201 3.32 8.61 -19.29
N SER A 202 2.11 8.70 -18.73
CA SER A 202 1.69 9.86 -17.93
C SER A 202 2.01 9.71 -16.45
N TYR A 203 2.09 8.48 -15.94
CA TYR A 203 2.46 8.23 -14.55
C TYR A 203 3.08 6.84 -14.35
N VAL A 204 3.76 6.65 -13.22
CA VAL A 204 4.23 5.35 -12.75
C VAL A 204 3.72 5.06 -11.35
N VAL A 205 3.59 3.80 -11.00
CA VAL A 205 3.11 3.35 -9.70
C VAL A 205 4.16 2.46 -9.06
N CYS A 206 4.68 2.91 -7.91
CA CYS A 206 5.80 2.31 -7.20
C CYS A 206 5.37 1.93 -5.78
N ILE A 207 5.27 0.66 -5.39
CA ILE A 207 5.70 -0.58 -6.05
C ILE A 207 4.61 -1.66 -6.07
N ASN A 208 4.73 -2.65 -6.96
CA ASN A 208 4.08 -3.94 -6.77
C ASN A 208 4.74 -4.69 -5.59
N THR A 209 4.23 -5.88 -5.23
CA THR A 209 4.79 -6.70 -4.14
C THR A 209 6.26 -7.01 -4.34
N ILE A 210 7.02 -7.16 -3.25
CA ILE A 210 8.40 -7.68 -3.31
C ILE A 210 8.31 -9.18 -3.58
N GLY A 211 8.74 -9.61 -4.77
CA GLY A 211 8.56 -10.99 -5.24
C GLY A 211 9.40 -12.02 -4.48
N ASN A 212 8.94 -13.28 -4.54
CA ASN A 212 9.65 -14.48 -4.08
C ASN A 212 10.02 -14.51 -2.58
N ALA A 213 9.17 -13.95 -1.72
CA ALA A 213 9.26 -14.17 -0.28
C ALA A 213 8.66 -15.53 0.11
N LEU A 214 9.03 -16.02 1.29
CA LEU A 214 8.57 -17.30 1.84
C LEU A 214 8.10 -17.11 3.28
N SER A 215 6.90 -17.58 3.60
CA SER A 215 6.44 -17.78 4.97
C SER A 215 6.42 -19.28 5.27
N VAL A 216 7.01 -19.66 6.40
CA VAL A 216 7.18 -21.06 6.83
C VAL A 216 6.44 -21.24 8.14
N ASP A 217 5.67 -22.31 8.24
CA ASP A 217 5.04 -22.78 9.47
C ASP A 217 6.06 -23.63 10.24
N GLU A 218 6.42 -23.19 11.45
CA GLU A 218 7.38 -23.86 12.31
C GLU A 218 6.89 -25.19 12.88
N VAL A 219 5.57 -25.43 12.91
CA VAL A 219 4.99 -26.68 13.43
C VAL A 219 4.97 -27.76 12.36
N SER A 220 4.55 -27.41 11.15
CA SER A 220 4.49 -28.36 10.03
C SER A 220 5.78 -28.42 9.20
N GLU A 221 6.73 -27.52 9.46
CA GLU A 221 7.98 -27.35 8.70
C GLU A 221 7.73 -27.11 7.19
N ALA A 222 6.58 -26.50 6.85
CA ALA A 222 6.11 -26.34 5.48
C ALA A 222 5.75 -24.88 5.13
N PRO A 223 5.71 -24.51 3.84
CA PRO A 223 5.22 -23.19 3.45
C PRO A 223 3.73 -23.00 3.71
N PHE A 224 3.32 -21.80 4.11
CA PHE A 224 1.89 -21.48 4.30
C PHE A 224 1.10 -21.37 2.98
N ILE A 225 1.78 -21.11 1.87
CA ILE A 225 1.17 -20.94 0.54
C ILE A 225 1.44 -22.18 -0.30
N SER A 226 0.39 -22.72 -0.96
CA SER A 226 0.49 -24.00 -1.68
C SER A 226 1.08 -23.87 -3.08
N SER A 227 0.90 -22.73 -3.73
CA SER A 227 1.39 -22.50 -5.09
C SER A 227 2.86 -22.10 -5.13
N ASN A 228 3.51 -22.29 -6.28
CA ASN A 228 4.87 -21.81 -6.55
C ASN A 228 5.92 -22.23 -5.49
N ASN A 229 5.80 -23.45 -4.96
CA ASN A 229 6.66 -23.97 -3.90
C ASN A 229 6.75 -23.05 -2.67
N GLY A 230 5.64 -22.40 -2.31
CA GLY A 230 5.56 -21.47 -1.18
C GLY A 230 5.99 -20.03 -1.47
N LEU A 231 6.62 -19.78 -2.62
CA LEU A 231 7.13 -18.46 -2.96
C LEU A 231 6.00 -17.51 -3.39
N ALA A 232 5.96 -16.34 -2.77
CA ALA A 232 4.88 -15.37 -2.92
C ALA A 232 5.36 -13.91 -2.88
N GLY A 233 4.51 -12.98 -3.28
CA GLY A 233 4.78 -11.55 -3.19
C GLY A 233 4.57 -11.01 -1.78
N LEU A 234 5.63 -10.51 -1.15
CA LEU A 234 5.58 -9.80 0.14
C LEU A 234 4.93 -8.42 -0.02
N SER A 235 4.06 -8.10 0.93
CA SER A 235 3.24 -6.91 1.01
C SER A 235 3.01 -6.51 2.47
N GLY A 236 2.16 -5.51 2.71
CA GLY A 236 1.90 -4.97 4.04
C GLY A 236 3.01 -4.04 4.54
N PRO A 237 3.04 -3.73 5.85
CA PRO A 237 3.96 -2.75 6.43
C PRO A 237 5.44 -2.99 6.13
N ALA A 238 5.83 -4.26 6.02
CA ALA A 238 7.21 -4.68 5.74
C ALA A 238 7.79 -4.04 4.47
N VAL A 239 6.97 -3.76 3.45
CA VAL A 239 7.47 -3.25 2.16
C VAL A 239 7.54 -1.72 2.09
N LYS A 240 7.04 -1.02 3.11
CA LYS A 240 6.92 0.46 3.11
C LYS A 240 8.24 1.15 2.81
N TYR A 241 9.33 0.68 3.42
CA TYR A 241 10.63 1.33 3.30
C TYR A 241 11.20 1.23 1.88
N THR A 242 11.08 0.06 1.25
CA THR A 242 11.44 -0.15 -0.15
C THR A 242 10.57 0.70 -1.08
N ALA A 243 9.26 0.79 -0.78
CA ALA A 243 8.32 1.58 -1.56
C ALA A 243 8.65 3.08 -1.50
N LEU A 244 8.90 3.64 -0.30
CA LEU A 244 9.35 5.03 -0.13
C LEU A 244 10.64 5.32 -0.91
N ALA A 245 11.61 4.41 -0.86
CA ALA A 245 12.86 4.54 -1.58
C ALA A 245 12.66 4.53 -3.11
N ASN A 246 11.79 3.66 -3.62
CA ASN A 246 11.47 3.59 -5.05
C ASN A 246 10.74 4.85 -5.53
N VAL A 247 9.73 5.31 -4.78
CA VAL A 247 9.01 6.56 -5.08
C VAL A 247 9.96 7.74 -5.12
N ARG A 248 10.81 7.89 -4.09
CA ARG A 248 11.75 9.00 -4.01
C ARG A 248 12.72 9.01 -5.19
N GLN A 249 13.31 7.86 -5.49
CA GLN A 249 14.28 7.74 -6.57
C GLN A 249 13.63 7.89 -7.95
N MET A 250 12.48 7.27 -8.20
CA MET A 250 11.75 7.46 -9.45
C MET A 250 11.39 8.92 -9.66
N ARG A 251 10.91 9.63 -8.62
CA ARG A 251 10.61 11.05 -8.75
C ARG A 251 11.86 11.89 -9.10
N GLN A 252 13.04 11.52 -8.61
CA GLN A 252 14.30 12.19 -8.94
C GLN A 252 14.77 11.93 -10.38
N GLN A 253 14.50 10.73 -10.92
CA GLN A 253 15.01 10.31 -12.22
C GLN A 253 14.02 10.60 -13.37
N LEU A 254 12.72 10.59 -13.09
CA LEU A 254 11.69 10.80 -14.10
C LEU A 254 11.50 12.28 -14.41
N LYS A 255 11.27 12.59 -15.69
CA LYS A 255 10.87 13.92 -16.16
C LYS A 255 9.64 14.41 -15.41
N SER A 256 9.53 15.71 -15.20
CA SER A 256 8.53 16.33 -14.33
C SER A 256 7.08 16.08 -14.78
N GLU A 257 6.85 15.88 -16.09
CA GLU A 257 5.52 15.59 -16.63
C GLU A 257 5.01 14.17 -16.33
N ILE A 258 5.89 13.24 -15.93
CA ILE A 258 5.49 11.87 -15.56
C ILE A 258 5.25 11.84 -14.06
N ASP A 259 4.02 11.64 -13.61
CA ASP A 259 3.68 11.55 -12.19
C ASP A 259 4.20 10.26 -11.53
N VAL A 260 4.38 10.29 -10.21
CA VAL A 260 4.71 9.10 -9.41
C VAL A 260 3.58 8.85 -8.42
N VAL A 261 3.08 7.62 -8.39
CA VAL A 261 2.10 7.16 -7.40
C VAL A 261 2.79 6.19 -6.44
N GLY A 262 2.61 6.40 -5.14
CA GLY A 262 3.19 5.54 -4.11
C GLY A 262 2.25 4.39 -3.71
N VAL A 263 2.78 3.20 -3.51
CA VAL A 263 2.02 2.06 -2.98
C VAL A 263 2.96 1.08 -2.28
N GLY A 264 2.53 0.57 -1.13
CA GLY A 264 3.27 -0.41 -0.34
C GLY A 264 3.31 -0.03 1.14
N GLY A 265 2.68 -0.86 1.98
CA GLY A 265 2.71 -0.70 3.44
C GLY A 265 2.06 0.56 4.00
N ILE A 266 1.13 1.16 3.26
CA ILE A 266 0.34 2.31 3.72
C ILE A 266 -0.81 1.78 4.58
N GLU A 267 -0.82 2.16 5.85
CA GLU A 267 -1.89 1.82 6.80
C GLU A 267 -2.56 3.06 7.41
N THR A 268 -1.87 4.21 7.38
CA THR A 268 -2.30 5.43 8.06
C THR A 268 -2.17 6.67 7.17
N GLY A 269 -2.83 7.75 7.56
CA GLY A 269 -2.62 9.08 6.95
C GLY A 269 -1.19 9.59 7.09
N THR A 270 -0.47 9.17 8.15
CA THR A 270 0.96 9.46 8.29
C THR A 270 1.77 8.76 7.19
N ASP A 271 1.47 7.50 6.89
CA ASP A 271 2.16 6.79 5.81
C ASP A 271 1.91 7.48 4.46
N ALA A 272 0.65 7.82 4.15
CA ALA A 272 0.30 8.58 2.95
C ALA A 272 1.12 9.89 2.85
N PHE A 273 1.18 10.67 3.93
CA PHE A 273 1.98 11.89 4.02
C PHE A 273 3.47 11.65 3.72
N LEU A 274 4.07 10.55 4.20
CA LEU A 274 5.48 10.23 3.92
C LEU A 274 5.71 9.96 2.43
N PHE A 275 4.78 9.27 1.76
CA PHE A 275 4.86 9.06 0.31
C PHE A 275 4.73 10.37 -0.47
N LEU A 276 3.81 11.26 -0.07
CA LEU A 276 3.70 12.59 -0.66
C LEU A 276 4.99 13.40 -0.50
N LEU A 277 5.58 13.41 0.71
CA LEU A 277 6.88 14.05 0.95
C LEU A 277 7.98 13.51 0.03
N CYS A 278 8.02 12.18 -0.17
CA CYS A 278 8.95 11.53 -1.09
C CYS A 278 8.74 11.92 -2.57
N GLY A 279 7.61 12.52 -2.89
CA GLY A 279 7.29 13.07 -4.21
C GLY A 279 6.25 12.29 -4.99
N ALA A 280 5.45 11.45 -4.31
CA ALA A 280 4.27 10.89 -4.93
C ALA A 280 3.17 11.95 -5.09
N SER A 281 2.49 11.98 -6.24
CA SER A 281 1.32 12.82 -6.51
C SER A 281 0.05 12.25 -5.88
N ALA A 282 0.01 10.92 -5.69
CA ALA A 282 -1.06 10.19 -5.02
C ALA A 282 -0.54 8.86 -4.45
N VAL A 283 -1.37 8.15 -3.69
CA VAL A 283 -1.05 6.85 -3.10
C VAL A 283 -2.14 5.80 -3.31
N GLN A 284 -1.73 4.54 -3.50
CA GLN A 284 -2.63 3.39 -3.52
C GLN A 284 -2.54 2.58 -2.22
N VAL A 285 -3.68 2.04 -1.78
CA VAL A 285 -3.80 1.20 -0.58
C VAL A 285 -4.17 -0.22 -0.98
N GLY A 286 -3.33 -1.19 -0.59
CA GLY A 286 -3.50 -2.61 -0.90
C GLY A 286 -3.85 -3.46 0.33
N THR A 287 -2.85 -3.85 1.12
CA THR A 287 -3.04 -4.77 2.27
C THR A 287 -4.00 -4.21 3.32
N CYS A 288 -3.94 -2.92 3.63
CA CYS A 288 -4.90 -2.28 4.56
C CYS A 288 -6.34 -2.35 4.00
N HIS A 289 -6.53 -2.09 2.69
CA HIS A 289 -7.82 -2.27 2.02
C HIS A 289 -8.31 -3.73 2.04
N TRP A 290 -7.40 -4.70 1.93
CA TRP A 290 -7.76 -6.11 2.04
C TRP A 290 -8.32 -6.44 3.44
N LYS A 291 -7.59 -6.03 4.48
CA LYS A 291 -7.91 -6.33 5.89
C LYS A 291 -9.14 -5.59 6.38
N GLU A 292 -9.19 -4.29 6.16
CA GLU A 292 -10.26 -3.44 6.68
C GLU A 292 -11.44 -3.40 5.70
N GLY A 293 -11.20 -3.23 4.41
CA GLY A 293 -12.25 -2.90 3.44
C GLY A 293 -12.26 -1.39 3.12
N PRO A 294 -13.29 -0.90 2.41
CA PRO A 294 -13.31 0.46 1.84
C PRO A 294 -13.22 1.56 2.90
N GLN A 295 -13.62 1.31 4.14
CA GLN A 295 -13.55 2.29 5.23
C GLN A 295 -12.12 2.72 5.59
N CYS A 296 -11.10 1.95 5.17
CA CYS A 296 -9.71 2.38 5.34
C CYS A 296 -9.43 3.69 4.58
N PHE A 297 -10.11 3.95 3.46
CA PHE A 297 -9.93 5.18 2.69
C PHE A 297 -10.45 6.39 3.48
N ASP A 298 -11.62 6.27 4.12
CA ASP A 298 -12.20 7.34 4.95
C ASP A 298 -11.26 7.67 6.13
N ARG A 299 -10.78 6.62 6.79
CA ARG A 299 -9.86 6.74 7.93
C ARG A 299 -8.53 7.39 7.52
N ILE A 300 -7.87 6.87 6.48
CA ILE A 300 -6.58 7.39 6.00
C ILE A 300 -6.71 8.84 5.53
N CYS A 301 -7.77 9.19 4.80
CA CYS A 301 -8.03 10.57 4.38
C CYS A 301 -8.24 11.50 5.59
N THR A 302 -9.03 11.08 6.57
CA THR A 302 -9.26 11.87 7.80
C THR A 302 -7.96 12.10 8.58
N GLU A 303 -7.19 11.03 8.80
CA GLU A 303 -5.88 11.10 9.46
C GLU A 303 -4.90 12.02 8.72
N LEU A 304 -4.86 11.92 7.39
CA LEU A 304 -4.00 12.76 6.54
C LEU A 304 -4.41 14.23 6.64
N GLN A 305 -5.70 14.53 6.53
CA GLN A 305 -6.23 15.89 6.61
C GLN A 305 -5.93 16.52 7.97
N GLN A 306 -6.11 15.76 9.07
CA GLN A 306 -5.73 16.20 10.41
C GLN A 306 -4.24 16.51 10.48
N LEU A 307 -3.39 15.60 10.01
CA LEU A 307 -1.93 15.77 10.03
C LEU A 307 -1.47 16.99 9.23
N LEU A 308 -2.10 17.28 8.08
CA LEU A 308 -1.82 18.47 7.29
C LEU A 308 -2.20 19.75 8.05
N ASN A 309 -3.40 19.79 8.64
CA ASN A 309 -3.85 20.93 9.44
C ASN A 309 -2.90 21.19 10.63
N GLU A 310 -2.50 20.14 11.36
CA GLU A 310 -1.56 20.24 12.50
C GLU A 310 -0.18 20.78 12.08
N LYS A 311 0.22 20.54 10.82
CA LYS A 311 1.47 21.06 10.24
C LYS A 311 1.32 22.43 9.59
N GLY A 312 0.12 22.99 9.55
CA GLY A 312 -0.19 24.27 8.91
C GLY A 312 -0.23 24.20 7.37
N TYR A 313 -0.38 23.01 6.79
CA TYR A 313 -0.61 22.86 5.35
C TYR A 313 -2.08 23.09 5.00
N THR A 314 -2.32 23.71 3.85
CA THR A 314 -3.67 24.00 3.34
C THR A 314 -4.11 23.02 2.25
N SER A 315 -3.16 22.35 1.59
CA SER A 315 -3.39 21.33 0.58
C SER A 315 -2.30 20.26 0.62
N VAL A 316 -2.61 19.05 0.13
CA VAL A 316 -1.60 18.02 -0.15
C VAL A 316 -0.51 18.53 -1.10
N GLN A 317 -0.84 19.45 -2.03
CA GLN A 317 0.10 20.06 -2.96
C GLN A 317 1.24 20.79 -2.24
N ASP A 318 0.98 21.30 -1.03
CA ASP A 318 1.98 22.04 -0.24
C ASP A 318 3.11 21.13 0.27
N CYS A 319 2.87 19.82 0.38
CA CYS A 319 3.82 18.86 0.94
C CYS A 319 4.46 17.92 -0.10
N ILE A 320 3.89 17.81 -1.31
CA ILE A 320 4.43 16.92 -2.35
C ILE A 320 5.88 17.28 -2.66
N GLY A 321 6.77 16.29 -2.58
CA GLY A 321 8.19 16.45 -2.89
C GLY A 321 8.98 17.31 -1.90
N LYS A 322 8.41 17.67 -0.74
CA LYS A 322 9.06 18.52 0.28
C LYS A 322 9.90 17.74 1.29
N LEU A 323 10.29 16.50 0.99
CA LEU A 323 11.21 15.74 1.83
C LEU A 323 12.51 16.52 2.04
N LYS A 324 12.76 16.91 3.28
CA LYS A 324 13.96 17.66 3.67
C LYS A 324 15.18 16.73 3.69
N SER A 325 16.33 17.27 3.30
CA SER A 325 17.61 16.62 3.60
C SER A 325 17.78 16.44 5.10
N TRP A 326 18.56 15.42 5.48
CA TRP A 326 18.90 15.22 6.88
C TRP A 326 19.61 16.46 7.44
N SER A 327 19.25 16.85 8.67
CA SER A 327 19.94 17.90 9.41
C SER A 327 19.98 17.60 10.91
N LYS A 328 20.97 18.15 11.61
CA LYS A 328 21.10 17.99 13.07
C LYS A 328 19.90 18.59 13.81
N GLU A 329 19.38 19.70 13.29
CA GLU A 329 18.24 20.44 13.82
C GLU A 329 16.95 19.61 13.69
N GLY A 330 16.71 19.01 12.52
CA GLY A 330 15.56 18.12 12.31
C GLY A 330 15.60 16.89 13.23
N ALA A 331 16.80 16.32 13.41
CA ALA A 331 16.99 15.23 14.37
C ALA A 331 16.74 15.67 15.83
N ALA A 332 17.14 16.90 16.20
CA ALA A 332 16.87 17.46 17.52
C ALA A 332 15.38 17.69 17.77
N LEU A 333 14.65 18.23 16.79
CA LEU A 333 13.20 18.38 16.85
C LEU A 333 12.50 17.03 17.07
N THR A 334 12.94 16.00 16.36
CA THR A 334 12.39 14.64 16.51
C THR A 334 12.64 14.08 17.91
N ARG A 335 13.84 14.28 18.47
CA ARG A 335 14.16 13.85 19.84
C ARG A 335 13.31 14.58 20.87
N ALA A 336 13.14 15.90 20.73
CA ALA A 336 12.32 16.70 21.63
C ALA A 336 10.84 16.25 21.60
N ALA A 337 10.27 16.05 20.41
CA ALA A 337 8.91 15.56 20.25
C ALA A 337 8.69 14.16 20.87
N LYS A 338 9.66 13.25 20.72
CA LYS A 338 9.61 11.92 21.36
C LYS A 338 9.63 12.03 22.89
N LYS A 339 10.47 12.91 23.45
CA LYS A 339 10.54 13.13 24.90
C LYS A 339 9.23 13.69 25.46
N GLN A 340 8.61 14.64 24.77
CA GLN A 340 7.31 15.20 25.17
C GLN A 340 6.20 14.12 25.16
N LYS A 341 6.13 13.29 24.12
CA LYS A 341 5.15 12.18 24.06
C LYS A 341 5.34 11.17 25.19
N GLN A 342 6.58 10.81 25.50
CA GLN A 342 6.88 9.89 26.61
C GLN A 342 6.47 10.48 27.96
N GLN A 343 6.74 11.76 28.18
CA GLN A 343 6.33 12.46 29.41
C GLN A 343 4.81 12.51 29.55
N GLN A 344 4.07 12.88 28.50
CA GLN A 344 2.59 12.87 28.53
C GLN A 344 2.00 11.49 28.83
N HIS A 345 2.58 10.41 28.29
CA HIS A 345 2.12 9.05 28.56
C HIS A 345 2.38 8.61 30.01
N SER A 346 3.43 9.15 30.65
CA SER A 346 3.79 8.92 32.05
C SER A 346 2.84 9.63 33.02
N THR A 347 2.37 10.83 32.65
CA THR A 347 1.43 11.61 33.48
C THR A 347 0.01 11.06 33.42
N VAL A 348 -0.45 10.57 32.26
CA VAL A 348 -1.78 9.95 32.11
C VAL A 348 -1.87 8.58 32.82
N THR A 349 -0.76 7.85 32.93
CA THR A 349 -0.71 6.59 33.69
C THR A 349 -0.66 6.80 35.20
N THR A 350 -0.23 7.97 35.68
CA THR A 350 -0.23 8.32 37.11
C THR A 350 -1.56 8.92 37.59
N GLU A 351 -2.40 9.47 36.71
CA GLU A 351 -3.75 9.95 37.07
C GLU A 351 -4.85 8.88 37.03
N LYS A 352 -4.60 7.70 36.43
CA LYS A 352 -5.56 6.57 36.38
C LYS A 352 -5.34 5.48 37.43
N SER A 353 -4.39 5.65 38.34
CA SER A 353 -4.28 4.76 39.52
C SER A 353 -5.14 5.30 40.65
N ASP A 354 -6.35 4.75 40.76
CA ASP A 354 -7.20 4.84 41.95
C ASP A 354 -6.38 4.37 43.17
N PRO A 355 -6.19 5.17 44.24
CA PRO A 355 -5.31 4.79 45.35
C PRO A 355 -5.86 3.63 46.22
N GLY A 356 -7.02 3.08 45.90
CA GLY A 356 -7.74 2.11 46.72
C GLY A 356 -7.26 0.66 46.67
N TYR A 357 -6.47 0.23 45.67
CA TYR A 357 -6.16 -1.21 45.50
C TYR A 357 -4.67 -1.57 45.55
N ALA A 358 -3.75 -0.62 45.32
CA ALA A 358 -2.31 -0.89 45.35
C ALA A 358 -1.73 -1.03 46.78
N GLY A 359 -2.41 -0.47 47.80
CA GLY A 359 -1.97 -0.56 49.19
C GLY A 359 -2.12 -1.96 49.81
N GLY A 360 -3.13 -2.72 49.40
CA GLY A 360 -3.43 -4.04 49.96
C GLY A 360 -2.42 -5.11 49.56
N MET A 361 -2.00 -5.13 48.28
CA MET A 361 -1.07 -6.15 47.78
C MET A 361 0.36 -5.93 48.28
N LYS A 362 0.79 -4.66 48.42
CA LYS A 362 2.11 -4.33 48.97
C LYS A 362 2.20 -4.65 50.46
N CYS A 363 1.15 -4.33 51.23
CA CYS A 363 1.09 -4.68 52.65
C CYS A 363 1.09 -6.20 52.87
N MET A 364 0.44 -6.98 52.00
CA MET A 364 0.44 -8.44 52.07
C MET A 364 1.81 -9.04 51.73
N ILE A 365 2.50 -8.51 50.72
CA ILE A 365 3.87 -8.95 50.35
C ILE A 365 4.85 -8.60 51.47
N ASP A 366 4.80 -7.38 52.01
CA ASP A 366 5.68 -6.95 53.10
C ASP A 366 5.43 -7.78 54.37
N PHE A 367 4.17 -8.12 54.68
CA PHE A 367 3.84 -8.99 55.82
C PHE A 367 4.37 -10.42 55.63
N VAL A 368 4.20 -11.02 54.44
CA VAL A 368 4.75 -12.35 54.13
C VAL A 368 6.28 -12.33 54.21
N LEU A 369 6.93 -11.27 53.72
CA LEU A 369 8.38 -11.16 53.77
C LEU A 369 8.88 -11.07 55.22
N VAL A 370 8.21 -10.29 56.08
CA VAL A 370 8.56 -10.16 57.50
C VAL A 370 8.35 -11.49 58.23
N VAL A 371 7.27 -12.23 57.96
CA VAL A 371 7.02 -13.54 58.56
C VAL A 371 8.08 -14.56 58.12
N VAL A 372 8.43 -14.59 56.84
CA VAL A 372 9.47 -15.50 56.32
C VAL A 372 10.84 -15.16 56.93
N ILE A 373 11.20 -13.88 57.03
CA ILE A 373 12.44 -13.44 57.68
C ILE A 373 12.44 -13.81 59.17
N ALA A 374 11.31 -13.64 59.87
CA ALA A 374 11.19 -14.00 61.29
C ALA A 374 11.33 -15.50 61.52
N ILE A 375 10.76 -16.36 60.66
CA ILE A 375 10.91 -17.82 60.74
C ILE A 375 12.37 -18.22 60.48
N LEU A 376 12.98 -17.68 59.42
CA LEU A 376 14.37 -17.98 59.06
C LEU A 376 15.37 -17.52 60.13
N LEU A 377 15.10 -16.38 60.78
CA LEU A 377 15.91 -15.91 61.92
C LEU A 377 15.64 -16.75 63.17
N GLY A 378 14.39 -17.15 63.43
CA GLY A 378 14.01 -18.02 64.55
C GLY A 378 14.70 -19.39 64.49
N GLU A 379 14.78 -20.00 63.30
CA GLU A 379 15.52 -21.25 63.06
C GLU A 379 17.04 -21.06 63.19
N LYS A 380 17.58 -19.97 62.62
CA LYS A 380 19.02 -19.69 62.65
C LYS A 380 19.55 -19.40 64.05
N PHE A 381 18.72 -18.86 64.94
CA PHE A 381 19.09 -18.53 66.32
C PHE A 381 18.53 -19.50 67.39
N LYS A 382 17.90 -20.62 66.98
CA LYS A 382 17.28 -21.63 67.89
C LYS A 382 16.34 -21.02 68.94
N LEU A 383 15.58 -19.99 68.57
CA LEU A 383 14.65 -19.30 69.48
C LEU A 383 13.26 -19.96 69.54
N LEU A 384 12.99 -20.94 68.67
CA LEU A 384 11.75 -21.73 68.67
C LEU A 384 12.11 -23.20 68.91
N SER A 385 12.04 -23.62 70.18
CA SER A 385 12.00 -25.03 70.54
C SER A 385 10.55 -25.49 70.53
N ILE A 386 10.16 -26.25 69.51
CA ILE A 386 8.88 -26.98 69.50
C ILE A 386 9.13 -28.30 70.24
N PRO A 387 8.41 -28.62 71.32
CA PRO A 387 8.47 -29.95 71.93
C PRO A 387 7.85 -30.97 70.96
N GLU A 388 8.44 -32.16 70.87
CA GLU A 388 7.93 -33.27 70.04
C GLU A 388 6.47 -33.64 70.31
#